data_AF-J0D2H1-F1
#
_entry.id   AF-J0D2H1-F1
#
_cell.length_a   1.000
_cell.length_b   1.000
_cell.length_c   1.000
_cell.angle_alpha   90.00
_cell.angle_beta   90.00
_cell.angle_gamma   90.00
#
_symmetry.space_group_name_H-M   'P 1'
#
loop_
_entity.id
_entity.type
_entity.pdbx_description
1 polymer ?
#
loop_
_entity_poly.entity_id
_entity_poly.type
_entity_poly.pdbx_seq_one_letter_code
_entity_poly.pdbx_strand_id
1 'polypeptide(L)' 'VKTLWYRAPEVSLGGDTYGAQTDTWSCGCIFAEMITGRVLFAGKDSSGQLKLVV' A
#
# COMPACT_ATOMS: atom_id res chain seq x y z
N VAL A 1 -5.05 13.31 0.76
CA VAL A 1 -5.49 12.36 -0.30
C VAL A 1 -5.22 10.93 0.18
N LYS A 2 -6.18 10.01 0.10
CA LYS A 2 -6.10 8.64 0.67
C LYS A 2 -5.18 7.66 -0.12
N THR A 3 -4.34 8.18 -1.02
CA THR A 3 -3.52 7.40 -1.96
C THR A 3 -2.29 6.74 -1.31
N LEU A 4 -1.96 7.07 -0.07
CA LEU A 4 -0.86 6.45 0.66
C LEU A 4 -1.14 4.98 1.03
N TRP A 5 -2.40 4.63 1.31
CA TRP A 5 -2.77 3.31 1.86
C TRP A 5 -2.58 2.16 0.89
N TYR A 6 -2.61 2.45 -0.40
CA TYR A 6 -2.52 1.46 -1.48
C TYR A 6 -1.12 1.42 -2.10
N ARG A 7 -0.17 2.21 -1.60
CA ARG A 7 1.15 2.32 -2.20
C ARG A 7 2.05 1.17 -1.75
N ALA A 8 2.71 0.54 -2.71
CA ALA A 8 3.67 -0.53 -2.45
C ALA A 8 4.92 0.01 -1.72
N PRO A 9 5.59 -0.82 -0.90
CA PRO A 9 6.76 -0.40 -0.11
C PRO A 9 7.94 0.03 -0.99
N GLU A 10 8.17 -0.64 -2.11
CA GLU A 10 9.22 -0.32 -3.08
C GLU A 10 9.04 1.06 -3.70
N VAL A 11 7.79 1.47 -3.96
CA VAL A 11 7.45 2.80 -4.45
C VAL A 11 7.69 3.86 -3.37
N SER A 12 7.45 3.51 -2.10
CA SER A 12 7.70 4.42 -0.97
C SER A 12 9.19 4.58 -0.65
N LEU A 13 10.00 3.56 -1.00
CA LEU A 13 11.45 3.55 -0.85
C LEU A 13 12.20 4.19 -2.05
N GLY A 14 11.48 4.60 -3.10
CA GLY A 14 12.08 5.19 -4.30
C GLY A 14 12.76 4.17 -5.21
N GLY A 15 12.38 2.89 -5.13
CA GLY A 15 12.86 1.85 -6.04
C GLY A 15 12.36 2.08 -7.47
N ASP A 16 13.25 1.92 -8.45
CA ASP A 16 12.95 2.09 -9.89
C ASP A 16 12.04 0.98 -10.46
N THR A 17 11.71 -0.03 -9.65
CA THR A 17 10.76 -1.11 -10.00
C THR A 17 9.32 -0.61 -9.89
N TYR A 18 8.92 0.27 -10.81
CA TYR A 18 7.52 0.48 -11.14
C TYR A 18 7.12 -0.56 -12.20
N GLY A 19 6.42 -1.60 -11.75
CA GLY A 19 5.96 -2.68 -12.62
C GLY A 19 4.63 -3.26 -12.16
N ALA A 20 4.21 -4.35 -12.80
CA ALA A 20 2.94 -5.03 -12.50
C ALA A 20 2.79 -5.50 -11.04
N GLN A 21 3.90 -5.60 -10.30
CA GLN A 21 3.87 -5.93 -8.87
C GLN A 21 3.20 -4.83 -8.03
N THR A 22 3.40 -3.55 -8.38
CA THR A 22 2.79 -2.41 -7.68
C THR A 22 1.27 -2.41 -7.81
N ASP A 23 0.75 -2.75 -8.99
CA ASP A 23 -0.69 -2.88 -9.23
C ASP A 23 -1.26 -4.07 -8.47
N THR A 24 -0.54 -5.19 -8.45
CA THR A 24 -0.94 -6.39 -7.69
C THR A 24 -1.02 -6.11 -6.19
N TRP A 25 -0.09 -5.32 -5.65
CA TRP A 25 -0.13 -4.86 -4.26
C TRP A 25 -1.39 -4.04 -3.96
N SER A 26 -1.68 -3.05 -4.81
CA SER A 26 -2.87 -2.20 -4.68
C SER A 26 -4.15 -3.03 -4.73
N CYS A 27 -4.25 -3.96 -5.70
CA CYS A 27 -5.37 -4.90 -5.81
C CYS A 27 -5.50 -5.80 -4.57
N GLY A 28 -4.40 -6.30 -4.02
CA GLY A 28 -4.39 -7.10 -2.80
C GLY A 28 -4.92 -6.32 -1.58
N CYS A 29 -4.49 -5.07 -1.41
CA CYS A 29 -4.99 -4.19 -0.37
C CYS A 29 -6.50 -3.94 -0.49
N ILE A 30 -6.99 -3.66 -1.71
CA ILE A 30 -8.43 -3.45 -1.99
C ILE A 30 -9.21 -4.75 -1.72
N PHE A 31 -8.70 -5.90 -2.16
CA PHE A 31 -9.34 -7.19 -1.96
C PHE A 31 -9.45 -7.54 -0.47
N ALA A 32 -8.38 -7.33 0.28
CA ALA A 32 -8.39 -7.56 1.72
C ALA A 32 -9.32 -6.59 2.46
N GLU A 33 -9.40 -5.33 2.02
CA GLU A 33 -10.34 -4.34 2.55
C GLU A 33 -11.80 -4.73 2.26
N MET A 34 -12.10 -5.26 1.08
CA MET A 34 -13.45 -5.79 0.76
C MET A 34 -13.84 -6.96 1.67
N ILE A 35 -12.89 -7.82 2.04
CA ILE A 35 -13.14 -8.97 2.93
C ILE A 35 -13.33 -8.52 4.38
N THR A 36 -12.49 -7.60 4.87
CA THR A 36 -12.50 -7.19 6.28
C THR A 36 -13.39 -5.99 6.58
N GLY A 37 -13.87 -5.27 5.55
CA GLY A 37 -14.67 -4.05 5.68
C GLY A 37 -13.91 -2.87 6.30
N ARG A 38 -12.58 -2.97 6.41
CA ARG A 38 -11.71 -1.95 7.01
C ARG A 38 -10.38 -1.88 6.25
N VAL A 39 -9.82 -0.69 6.20
CA VAL A 39 -8.52 -0.43 5.56
C VAL A 39 -7.44 -1.25 6.25
N LEU A 40 -6.71 -2.05 5.47
CA LEU A 40 -5.67 -2.94 5.99
C LEU A 40 -4.45 -2.16 6.51
N PHE A 41 -4.03 -1.14 5.75
CA PHE A 41 -2.84 -0.34 6.05
C PHE A 41 -3.22 1.15 6.06
N ALA A 42 -3.72 1.62 7.21
CA ALA A 42 -4.13 3.01 7.42
C ALA A 42 -2.97 3.87 7.97
N GLY A 43 -1.84 3.93 7.26
CA GLY A 43 -0.74 4.80 7.62
C GLY A 43 -1.16 6.28 7.56
N LYS A 44 -0.89 7.05 8.62
CA LYS A 44 -1.12 8.50 8.64
C LYS A 44 -0.10 9.28 7.81
N ASP A 45 1.12 8.75 7.71
CA ASP A 45 2.28 9.36 7.05
C ASP A 45 3.05 8.29 6.26
N SER A 46 3.87 8.68 5.28
CA SER A 46 4.66 7.74 4.47
C SER A 46 5.50 6.77 5.32
N SER A 47 6.14 7.27 6.37
CA SER A 47 6.94 6.43 7.28
C SER A 47 6.08 5.49 8.14
N GLY A 48 4.88 5.93 8.51
CA GLY A 48 3.91 5.10 9.24
C GLY A 48 3.30 4.01 8.35
N GLN A 49 3.01 4.34 7.10
CA GLN A 49 2.58 3.39 6.08
C GLN A 49 3.67 2.33 5.83
N LEU A 50 4.92 2.75 5.65
CA LEU A 50 6.03 1.83 5.42
C LEU A 50 6.20 0.85 6.60
N LYS A 51 6.08 1.32 7.85
CA LYS A 51 6.12 0.46 9.05
C LYS A 51 4.98 -0.55 9.15
N LEU A 52 3.84 -0.29 8.51
CA LEU A 52 2.72 -1.22 8.51
C LEU A 52 2.86 -2.28 7.40
N VAL A 53 3.65 -1.97 6.37
CA VAL A 53 3.80 -2.76 5.16
C VAL A 53 5.08 -3.63 5.16
N VAL A 54 6.13 -3.17 5.84
CA VAL A 54 7.43 -3.85 6.04
C VAL A 54 7.45 -4.64 7.34
#